data_AF-A0A2R5FXI2-F1
#
_entry.id   AF-A0A2R5FXI2-F1
#
_cell.length_a   1.000
_cell.length_b   1.000
_cell.length_c   1.000
_cell.angle_alpha   90.00
_cell.angle_beta   90.00
_cell.angle_gamma   90.00
#
_symmetry.space_group_name_H-M   'P 1'
#
loop_
_entity.id
_entity.type
_entity.pdbx_description
1 polymer ?
#
loop_
_entity_poly.entity_id
_entity_poly.type
_entity_poly.pdbx_seq_one_letter_code
_entity_poly.pdbx_strand_id
1 'polypeptide(L)' 'MIQPQAIDPIPEETVRVARAAFPKGNLYMTMRDEIGTLYNDQDFEALFPTLGQPAFSPWRLALVCVMQYIEDMTDRQA' A
#
# COMPACT_ATOMS: atom_id res chain seq x y z
N MET A 1 -18.80 5.77 -4.86
CA MET A 1 -18.33 6.39 -3.60
C MET A 1 -17.12 5.62 -3.11
N ILE A 2 -16.04 6.28 -2.66
CA ILE A 2 -14.92 5.58 -2.02
C ILE A 2 -15.33 5.16 -0.61
N GLN A 3 -14.99 3.96 -0.19
CA GLN A 3 -15.11 3.53 1.19
C GLN A 3 -13.72 3.49 1.83
N PRO A 4 -13.38 4.48 2.68
CA PRO A 4 -12.09 4.51 3.33
C PRO A 4 -11.87 3.27 4.19
N GLN A 5 -10.71 2.63 4.00
CA GLN A 5 -10.25 1.55 4.86
C GLN A 5 -8.89 1.93 5.43
N ALA A 6 -8.88 2.27 6.72
CA ALA A 6 -7.65 2.45 7.46
C ALA A 6 -6.79 1.17 7.36
N ILE A 7 -5.48 1.35 7.23
CA ILE A 7 -4.54 0.27 7.48
C ILE A 7 -4.30 0.25 8.99
N ASP A 8 -4.68 -0.85 9.63
CA ASP A 8 -4.38 -1.05 11.04
C ASP A 8 -2.85 -1.04 11.28
N PRO A 9 -2.40 -0.62 12.47
CA PRO A 9 -1.00 -0.74 12.83
C PRO A 9 -0.54 -2.20 12.72
N ILE A 10 0.70 -2.39 12.28
CA ILE A 10 1.30 -3.73 12.18
C ILE A 10 1.44 -4.28 13.61
N PRO A 11 0.91 -5.48 13.90
CA PRO A 11 1.08 -6.09 15.23
C PRO A 11 2.56 -6.25 15.60
N GLU A 12 2.90 -6.02 16.87
CA GLU A 12 4.29 -6.06 17.36
C GLU A 12 4.99 -7.38 17.03
N GLU A 13 4.26 -8.49 17.11
CA GLU A 13 4.79 -9.82 16.78
C GLU A 13 5.19 -9.93 15.30
N THR A 14 4.38 -9.38 14.38
CA THR A 14 4.70 -9.35 12.96
C THR A 14 5.96 -8.52 12.70
N VAL A 15 6.12 -7.38 13.39
CA VAL A 15 7.34 -6.56 13.30
C VAL A 15 8.56 -7.35 13.78
N ARG A 16 8.44 -8.05 14.93
CA ARG A 16 9.52 -8.87 15.49
C ARG A 16 9.95 -9.98 14.53
N VAL A 17 8.99 -10.73 14.00
CA VAL A 17 9.26 -11.83 13.06
C VAL A 17 9.86 -11.29 11.76
N ALA A 18 9.31 -10.20 11.20
CA ALA A 18 9.84 -9.60 9.97
C ALA A 18 11.31 -9.15 10.13
N ARG A 19 11.65 -8.49 11.25
CA ARG A 19 13.04 -8.10 11.54
C ARG A 19 13.97 -9.29 11.75
N ALA A 20 13.48 -10.37 12.36
CA ALA A 20 14.26 -11.61 12.49
C ALA A 20 14.46 -12.32 11.15
N ALA A 21 13.45 -12.34 10.28
CA ALA A 21 13.51 -12.98 8.97
C ALA A 21 14.34 -12.17 7.96
N PHE A 22 14.34 -10.84 8.07
CA PHE A 22 15.11 -9.92 7.25
C PHE A 22 16.04 -9.04 8.12
N PRO A 23 17.15 -9.58 8.66
CA PRO A 23 18.02 -8.84 9.59
C PRO A 23 18.66 -7.57 8.99
N LYS A 24 18.81 -7.52 7.67
CA LYS A 24 19.30 -6.34 6.92
C LYS A 24 18.17 -5.45 6.40
N GLY A 25 16.92 -5.79 6.71
CA GLY A 25 15.73 -5.22 6.10
C GLY A 25 15.53 -5.66 4.65
N ASN A 26 14.54 -5.05 4.02
CA ASN A 26 14.32 -5.09 2.57
C ASN A 26 13.72 -3.74 2.14
N LEU A 27 13.62 -3.53 0.83
CA LEU A 27 13.13 -2.27 0.27
C LEU A 27 11.75 -1.87 0.84
N TYR A 28 10.81 -2.81 0.96
CA TYR A 28 9.46 -2.52 1.43
C TYR A 28 9.41 -2.14 2.91
N MET A 29 10.25 -2.77 3.74
CA MET A 29 10.39 -2.40 5.14
C MET A 29 10.94 -0.97 5.25
N THR A 30 11.97 -0.62 4.46
CA THR A 30 12.51 0.75 4.44
C THR A 30 11.49 1.75 3.90
N MET A 31 10.79 1.44 2.81
CA MET A 31 9.71 2.31 2.29
C MET A 31 8.65 2.57 3.35
N ARG A 32 8.26 1.53 4.10
CA ARG A 32 7.27 1.67 5.17
C ARG A 32 7.78 2.54 6.33
N ASP A 33 8.99 2.29 6.80
CA ASP A 33 9.54 2.95 7.99
C ASP A 33 9.92 4.42 7.72
N GLU A 34 10.46 4.72 6.53
CA GLU A 34 10.97 6.06 6.20
C GLU A 34 9.94 6.96 5.49
N ILE A 35 9.10 6.38 4.62
CA ILE A 35 8.15 7.16 3.81
C ILE A 35 6.75 7.15 4.46
N GLY A 36 6.39 6.09 5.17
CA GLY A 36 5.12 6.00 5.88
C GLY A 36 3.92 5.85 4.94
N THR A 37 3.00 6.82 4.97
CA THR A 37 1.78 6.82 4.15
C THR A 37 2.01 7.65 2.89
N LEU A 38 2.07 6.99 1.73
CA LEU A 38 2.31 7.62 0.44
C LEU A 38 1.06 8.29 -0.17
N TYR A 39 -0.10 7.70 0.06
CA TYR A 39 -1.36 8.07 -0.56
C TYR A 39 -2.50 7.94 0.44
N ASN A 40 -3.58 8.68 0.21
CA ASN A 40 -4.83 8.59 0.96
C ASN A 40 -6.02 8.50 -0.02
N ASP A 41 -7.23 8.33 0.50
CA ASP A 41 -8.44 8.20 -0.34
C ASP A 41 -8.81 9.51 -1.03
N GLN A 42 -8.54 10.66 -0.41
CA GLN A 42 -8.83 12.00 -0.94
C GLN A 42 -8.09 12.29 -2.24
N ASP A 43 -6.87 11.75 -2.40
CA ASP A 43 -6.07 11.87 -3.63
C ASP A 43 -6.80 11.32 -4.87
N PHE A 44 -7.79 10.44 -4.68
CA PHE A 44 -8.51 9.75 -5.75
C PHE A 44 -10.00 10.07 -5.80
N GLU A 45 -10.55 10.86 -4.88
CA GLU A 45 -12.00 11.12 -4.76
C GLU A 45 -12.62 11.60 -6.08
N ALA A 46 -11.91 12.47 -6.81
CA ALA A 46 -12.38 13.03 -8.09
C ALA A 46 -12.53 11.99 -9.21
N LEU A 47 -11.93 10.79 -9.07
CA LEU A 47 -12.00 9.72 -10.06
C LEU A 47 -13.21 8.80 -9.85
N PHE A 48 -13.94 8.96 -8.75
CA PHE A 48 -15.05 8.08 -8.38
C PHE A 48 -16.39 8.83 -8.34
N PRO A 49 -17.48 8.21 -8.83
CA PRO A 49 -18.80 8.79 -8.72
C PRO A 49 -19.24 8.85 -7.25
N THR A 50 -20.00 9.88 -6.89
CA THR A 50 -20.55 10.06 -5.53
C THR A 50 -21.63 9.04 -5.19
N LEU A 51 -22.28 8.47 -6.21
CA LEU A 51 -23.33 7.46 -6.08
C LEU A 51 -22.89 6.12 -6.70
N GLY A 52 -23.56 5.04 -6.32
CA GLY A 52 -23.29 3.68 -6.81
C GLY A 52 -22.56 2.80 -5.79
N GLN A 53 -22.06 1.65 -6.26
CA GLN A 53 -21.39 0.68 -5.40
C GLN A 53 -20.13 1.29 -4.77
N PRO A 54 -19.91 1.07 -3.46
CA PRO A 54 -18.67 1.48 -2.81
C PRO A 54 -17.45 0.79 -3.44
N ALA A 55 -16.39 1.55 -3.68
CA ALA A 55 -15.10 1.03 -4.09
C ALA A 55 -14.16 0.90 -2.89
N PHE A 56 -13.27 -0.10 -2.92
CA PHE A 56 -12.13 -0.15 -2.02
C PHE A 56 -11.24 1.08 -2.20
N SER A 57 -10.44 1.38 -1.17
CA SER A 57 -9.41 2.41 -1.20
C SER A 57 -8.50 2.29 -2.44
N PRO A 58 -8.62 3.18 -3.44
CA PRO A 58 -7.96 3.04 -4.75
C PRO A 58 -6.44 3.20 -4.67
N TRP A 59 -5.94 3.92 -3.67
CA TRP A 59 -4.51 4.09 -3.45
C TRP A 59 -3.75 2.78 -3.24
N ARG A 60 -4.44 1.70 -2.81
CA ARG A 60 -3.82 0.37 -2.66
C ARG A 60 -3.29 -0.16 -3.98
N LEU A 61 -4.06 0.00 -5.05
CA LEU A 61 -3.63 -0.41 -6.38
C LEU A 61 -2.49 0.48 -6.88
N ALA A 62 -2.58 1.79 -6.66
CA ALA A 62 -1.51 2.72 -7.03
C ALA A 62 -0.18 2.36 -6.35
N LEU A 63 -0.22 1.97 -5.07
CA LEU A 63 0.97 1.52 -4.35
C LEU A 63 1.56 0.24 -4.96
N VAL A 64 0.72 -0.75 -5.31
CA VAL A 64 1.17 -1.99 -5.97
C VAL A 64 1.83 -1.68 -7.32
N CYS A 65 1.26 -0.78 -8.12
CA CYS A 65 1.85 -0.39 -9.40
C CYS A 65 3.25 0.25 -9.23
N VAL A 66 3.45 1.06 -8.19
CA VAL A 66 4.78 1.63 -7.87
C VAL A 66 5.76 0.53 -7.48
N MET A 67 5.34 -0.42 -6.65
CA MET A 67 6.19 -1.55 -6.24
C MET A 67 6.61 -2.41 -7.44
N GLN A 68 5.66 -2.76 -8.30
CA GLN A 68 5.93 -3.51 -9.55
C GLN A 68 6.90 -2.76 -10.45
N TYR A 69 6.73 -1.44 -10.60
CA TYR A 69 7.65 -0.61 -11.38
C TYR A 69 9.07 -0.62 -10.79
N ILE A 70 9.22 -0.52 -9.47
CA ILE A 70 10.53 -0.57 -8.82
C ILE A 70 11.21 -1.94 -9.01
N GLU A 71 10.42 -3.02 -9.07
CA GLU A 71 10.92 -4.38 -9.30
C GLU A 71 11.23 -4.69 -10.78
N ASP A 72 11.07 -3.73 -11.69
CA ASP A 72 11.16 -3.95 -13.15
C ASP A 72 10.20 -5.06 -13.62
N MET A 73 9.09 -5.25 -12.90
CA MET A 73 8.05 -6.21 -13.25
C MET A 73 7.08 -5.56 -14.22
N THR A 74 6.88 -6.20 -15.38
CA THR A 74 5.76 -5.83 -16.26
C THR A 74 4.46 -6.31 -15.64
N ASP A 75 3.36 -5.61 -15.89
CA ASP A 75 2.01 -5.88 -15.35
C ASP A 75 1.54 -7.35 -15.55
N ARG A 76 2.16 -8.08 -16.49
CA ARG A 76 1.90 -9.50 -16.78
C ARG A 76 2.67 -10.51 -15.93
N GLN A 77 3.64 -10.07 -15.13
CA GLN A 77 4.52 -10.95 -14.35
C GLN A 77 4.15 -11.02 -12.87
N ALA A 78 3.19 -10.21 -12.41
CA ALA A 78 2.72 -10.15 -11.02
C ALA A 78 1.60 -11.15 -10.72
#